data_AF-A0A1G6X7W7-F1
#
_entry.id   AF-A0A1G6X7W7-F1
#
_cell.length_a   1.000
_cell.length_b   1.000
_cell.length_c   1.000
_cell.angle_alpha   90.00
_cell.angle_beta   90.00
_cell.angle_gamma   90.00
#
_symmetry.space_group_name_H-M   'P 1'
#
loop_
_entity.id
_entity.type
_entity.pdbx_description
1 polymer ?
#
loop_
_entity_poly.entity_id
_entity_poly.type
_entity_poly.pdbx_seq_one_letter_code
_entity_poly.pdbx_strand_id
1 'polypeptide(L)'
;MIALPLVALTALTALTALLAAAGVAPAAETVPTRQQQALLRAAETVPLVEQVRSEDPLRRRQRLHALGLSPADVKTSYFVLDSPLVRAESDQYLAVRFNHGQHAARSGDCSRCHHRRPEADMPYSPNPETVRCSACHQASFNPDFPERPGLRGAYHQACIPCHQQERLGPQTCNDCHRPRVPDHKELVRLPDKPDALQVTAECRRCHEAQAEAVRHSVHWRWRGPSPYTADHSNAVAHGKGSTALNNY
;
A
#
# COMPACT_ATOMS: atom_id res chain seq x y z
N MET A 1 -34.71 58.89 11.68
CA MET A 1 -33.29 58.90 12.13
C MET A 1 -33.27 58.56 13.62
N ILE A 2 -33.10 57.29 13.99
CA ILE A 2 -32.79 56.86 15.36
C ILE A 2 -31.79 55.71 15.22
N ALA A 3 -30.59 55.90 15.77
CA ALA A 3 -29.46 54.98 15.68
C ALA A 3 -29.58 53.84 16.71
N LEU A 4 -29.33 52.59 16.29
CA LEU A 4 -29.13 51.46 17.21
C LEU A 4 -27.67 51.41 17.71
N PRO A 5 -27.42 50.95 18.95
CA PRO A 5 -26.13 51.09 19.60
C PRO A 5 -25.17 49.93 19.27
N LEU A 6 -23.89 50.31 19.25
CA LEU A 6 -22.69 49.59 18.82
C LEU A 6 -22.24 48.44 19.77
N VAL A 7 -23.14 47.68 20.40
CA VAL A 7 -22.78 46.79 21.53
C VAL A 7 -22.50 45.33 21.11
N ALA A 8 -22.85 44.91 19.90
CA ALA A 8 -22.71 43.50 19.49
C ALA A 8 -21.30 43.10 18.98
N LEU A 9 -20.40 44.06 18.72
CA LEU A 9 -19.10 43.78 18.09
C LEU A 9 -17.97 43.46 19.09
N THR A 10 -18.16 43.73 20.39
CA THR A 10 -17.13 43.56 21.43
C THR A 10 -17.08 42.15 22.01
N ALA A 11 -18.14 41.35 21.88
CA ALA A 11 -18.15 39.96 22.37
C ALA A 11 -17.38 39.00 21.45
N LEU A 12 -17.33 39.28 20.15
CA LEU A 12 -16.63 38.44 19.17
C LEU A 12 -15.11 38.67 19.19
N THR A 13 -14.66 39.88 19.56
CA THR A 13 -13.24 40.21 19.71
C THR A 13 -12.65 39.68 21.03
N ALA A 14 -13.47 39.48 22.07
CA ALA A 14 -13.00 38.90 23.32
C ALA A 14 -12.71 37.38 23.21
N LEU A 15 -13.46 36.65 22.37
CA LEU A 15 -13.25 35.21 22.18
C LEU A 15 -11.99 34.91 21.36
N THR A 16 -11.66 35.74 20.36
CA THR A 16 -10.41 35.62 19.60
C THR A 16 -9.18 35.98 20.42
N ALA A 17 -9.30 36.91 21.38
CA ALA A 17 -8.20 37.29 22.27
C ALA A 17 -7.85 36.20 23.32
N LEU A 18 -8.82 35.39 23.78
CA LEU A 18 -8.54 34.30 24.72
C LEU A 18 -7.78 33.13 24.08
N LEU A 19 -8.01 32.83 22.80
CA LEU A 19 -7.29 31.77 22.08
C LEU A 19 -5.82 32.12 21.83
N ALA A 20 -5.49 33.42 21.67
CA ALA A 20 -4.12 33.87 21.49
C ALA A 20 -3.27 33.77 22.77
N ALA A 21 -3.89 33.88 23.96
CA ALA A 21 -3.19 33.79 25.24
C ALA A 21 -2.80 32.35 25.63
N ALA A 22 -3.39 31.33 24.98
CA ALA A 22 -3.12 29.93 25.28
C ALA A 22 -1.89 29.36 24.55
N GLY A 23 -1.17 30.15 23.74
CA GLY A 23 0.04 29.70 23.05
C GLY A 23 -0.18 28.55 22.06
N VAL A 24 -1.44 28.22 21.74
CA VAL A 24 -1.78 27.18 20.77
C VAL A 24 -1.64 27.81 19.39
N ALA A 25 -0.43 27.78 18.84
CA ALA A 25 -0.22 28.08 17.43
C ALA A 25 -1.19 27.19 16.61
N PRO A 26 -1.87 27.74 15.58
CA PRO A 26 -2.63 26.90 14.67
C PRO A 26 -1.67 25.83 14.13
N ALA A 27 -2.05 24.56 14.27
CA ALA A 27 -1.24 23.46 13.78
C ALA A 27 -0.92 23.74 12.30
N ALA A 28 0.37 23.93 11.99
CA ALA A 28 0.80 24.15 10.63
C ALA A 28 0.22 23.02 9.76
N GLU A 29 -0.48 23.36 8.67
CA GLU A 29 -0.97 22.37 7.72
C GLU A 29 0.22 21.53 7.24
N THR A 30 0.32 20.31 7.76
CA THR A 30 1.42 19.42 7.44
C THR A 30 1.17 18.86 6.04
N VAL A 31 2.07 19.18 5.10
CA VAL A 31 2.01 18.61 3.74
C VAL A 31 2.05 17.09 3.86
N PRO A 32 1.04 16.36 3.33
CA PRO A 32 0.99 14.91 3.49
C PRO A 32 2.22 14.23 2.88
N THR A 33 2.78 13.26 3.58
CA THR A 33 3.88 12.43 3.08
C THR A 33 3.46 11.67 1.81
N ARG A 34 4.43 11.25 0.98
CA ARG A 34 4.15 10.44 -0.22
C ARG A 34 3.33 9.17 0.07
N GLN A 35 3.56 8.54 1.23
CA GLN A 35 2.77 7.39 1.67
C GLN A 35 1.32 7.77 1.96
N GLN A 36 1.10 8.88 2.69
CA GLN A 36 -0.26 9.36 2.99
C GLN A 36 -0.99 9.77 1.71
N GLN A 37 -0.33 10.47 0.78
CA GLN A 37 -0.91 10.84 -0.52
C GLN A 37 -1.33 9.60 -1.32
N ALA A 38 -0.48 8.55 -1.34
CA ALA A 38 -0.81 7.30 -2.02
C ALA A 38 -2.02 6.58 -1.39
N LEU A 39 -2.13 6.59 -0.06
CA LEU A 39 -3.28 6.01 0.65
C LEU A 39 -4.56 6.82 0.41
N LEU A 40 -4.49 8.15 0.44
CA LEU A 40 -5.63 9.02 0.14
C LEU A 40 -6.15 8.78 -1.27
N ARG A 41 -5.25 8.67 -2.26
CA ARG A 41 -5.61 8.34 -3.64
C ARG A 41 -6.23 6.94 -3.77
N ALA A 42 -5.74 5.97 -3.01
CA ALA A 42 -6.27 4.60 -3.05
C ALA A 42 -7.65 4.49 -2.39
N ALA A 43 -7.95 5.35 -1.42
CA ALA A 43 -9.27 5.43 -0.78
C ALA A 43 -10.33 6.09 -1.67
N GLU A 44 -9.92 6.85 -2.69
CA GLU A 44 -10.82 7.50 -3.64
C GLU A 44 -11.52 6.49 -4.56
N THR A 45 -12.85 6.53 -4.61
CA THR A 45 -13.64 5.82 -5.64
C THR A 45 -13.94 6.78 -6.77
N VAL A 46 -13.60 6.39 -8.00
CA VAL A 46 -13.85 7.21 -9.20
C VAL A 46 -15.14 6.77 -9.89
N PRO A 47 -15.82 7.68 -10.60
CA PRO A 47 -16.96 7.32 -11.45
C PRO A 47 -16.60 6.23 -12.46
N LEU A 48 -17.56 5.35 -12.76
CA LEU A 48 -17.39 4.30 -13.76
C LEU A 48 -17.35 4.90 -15.16
N VAL A 49 -16.35 4.52 -15.93
CA VAL A 49 -16.25 4.79 -17.37
C VAL A 49 -16.98 3.68 -18.11
N GLU A 50 -18.14 4.00 -18.63
CA GLU A 50 -18.96 3.08 -19.42
C GLU A 50 -18.43 3.00 -20.85
N GLN A 51 -18.16 4.15 -21.48
CA GLN A 51 -17.75 4.22 -22.88
C GLN A 51 -16.23 4.26 -23.02
N VAL A 52 -15.69 3.23 -23.66
CA VAL A 52 -14.25 3.04 -23.88
C VAL A 52 -13.99 3.07 -25.36
N ARG A 53 -13.01 3.87 -25.79
CA ARG A 53 -12.66 3.97 -27.21
C ARG A 53 -12.18 2.61 -27.73
N SER A 54 -12.85 2.10 -28.75
CA SER A 54 -12.41 0.90 -29.47
C SER A 54 -11.24 1.25 -30.38
N GLU A 55 -10.10 0.62 -30.15
CA GLU A 55 -8.87 0.82 -30.91
C GLU A 55 -8.07 -0.49 -30.93
N ASP A 56 -7.47 -0.80 -32.08
CA ASP A 56 -6.54 -1.93 -32.19
C ASP A 56 -5.31 -1.72 -31.28
N PRO A 57 -4.81 -2.74 -30.56
CA PRO A 57 -3.68 -2.59 -29.64
C PRO A 57 -2.39 -2.03 -30.27
N LEU A 58 -2.09 -2.37 -31.53
CA LEU A 58 -0.91 -1.84 -32.20
C LEU A 58 -1.08 -0.36 -32.54
N ARG A 59 -2.27 0.02 -33.01
CA ARG A 59 -2.62 1.44 -33.23
C ARG A 59 -2.56 2.23 -31.93
N ARG A 60 -3.07 1.67 -30.83
CA ARG A 60 -3.00 2.26 -29.50
C ARG A 60 -1.57 2.56 -29.07
N ARG A 61 -0.67 1.59 -29.23
CA ARG A 61 0.77 1.74 -28.96
C ARG A 61 1.41 2.83 -29.82
N GLN A 62 1.18 2.78 -31.13
CA GLN A 62 1.69 3.77 -32.08
C GLN A 62 1.22 5.18 -31.72
N ARG A 63 -0.04 5.34 -31.31
CA ARG A 63 -0.61 6.62 -30.90
C ARG A 63 0.05 7.16 -29.64
N LEU A 64 0.22 6.35 -28.58
CA LEU A 64 0.91 6.79 -27.37
C LEU A 64 2.37 7.19 -27.65
N HIS A 65 3.05 6.44 -28.52
CA HIS A 65 4.40 6.79 -28.97
C HIS A 65 4.41 8.09 -29.79
N ALA A 66 3.43 8.31 -30.68
CA ALA A 66 3.32 9.52 -31.49
C ALA A 66 3.00 10.77 -30.65
N LEU A 67 2.32 10.62 -29.51
CA LEU A 67 2.13 11.67 -28.52
C LEU A 67 3.42 12.02 -27.75
N GLY A 68 4.51 11.27 -27.95
CA GLY A 68 5.79 11.50 -27.28
C GLY A 68 5.79 11.11 -25.80
N LEU A 69 4.80 10.36 -25.32
CA LEU A 69 4.72 9.95 -23.93
C LEU A 69 5.84 8.97 -23.59
N SER A 70 6.57 9.28 -22.53
CA SER A 70 7.77 8.57 -22.12
C SER A 70 7.80 8.35 -20.60
N PRO A 71 8.70 7.51 -20.08
CA PRO A 71 8.92 7.37 -18.65
C PRO A 71 9.30 8.69 -17.94
N ALA A 72 9.84 9.68 -18.67
CA ALA A 72 10.16 10.99 -18.11
C ALA A 72 8.91 11.80 -17.75
N ASP A 73 7.76 11.50 -18.35
CA ASP A 73 6.49 12.19 -18.10
C ASP A 73 5.76 11.67 -16.85
N VAL A 74 6.32 10.65 -16.18
CA VAL A 74 5.76 10.05 -14.97
C VAL A 74 5.94 10.99 -13.77
N LYS A 75 4.90 11.77 -13.48
CA LYS A 75 4.86 12.68 -12.31
C LYS A 75 4.70 11.96 -10.97
N THR A 76 4.05 10.79 -10.97
CA THR A 76 3.81 10.00 -9.75
C THR A 76 4.43 8.61 -9.93
N SER A 77 5.50 8.35 -9.18
CA SER A 77 6.28 7.12 -9.28
C SER A 77 5.81 6.02 -8.31
N TYR A 78 4.97 6.35 -7.34
CA TYR A 78 4.56 5.43 -6.28
C TYR A 78 3.05 5.47 -6.04
N PHE A 79 2.44 4.30 -6.01
CA PHE A 79 1.04 4.10 -5.69
C PHE A 79 0.85 2.97 -4.68
N VAL A 80 -0.22 3.05 -3.91
CA VAL A 80 -0.76 1.92 -3.18
C VAL A 80 -1.96 1.42 -3.99
N LEU A 81 -1.89 0.20 -4.49
CA LEU A 81 -3.00 -0.46 -5.16
C LEU A 81 -3.91 -1.05 -4.07
N ASP A 82 -4.83 -0.20 -3.63
CA ASP A 82 -5.98 -0.54 -2.79
C ASP A 82 -7.23 0.06 -3.44
N SER A 83 -8.39 -0.48 -3.09
CA SER A 83 -9.67 0.09 -3.50
C SER A 83 -10.77 -0.32 -2.54
N PRO A 84 -11.65 0.62 -2.13
CA PRO A 84 -12.86 0.28 -1.36
C PRO A 84 -13.70 -0.80 -2.04
N LEU A 85 -13.75 -0.80 -3.38
CA LEU A 85 -14.50 -1.78 -4.19
C LEU A 85 -13.95 -3.21 -3.99
N VAL A 86 -12.63 -3.37 -4.02
CA VAL A 86 -11.99 -4.68 -3.85
C VAL A 86 -12.08 -5.17 -2.41
N ARG A 87 -11.94 -4.25 -1.44
CA ARG A 87 -12.03 -4.57 -0.01
C ARG A 87 -13.44 -4.97 0.41
N ALA A 88 -14.47 -4.38 -0.20
CA ALA A 88 -15.86 -4.76 0.03
C ALA A 88 -16.13 -6.22 -0.38
N GLU A 89 -15.46 -6.72 -1.42
CA GLU A 89 -15.56 -8.12 -1.85
C GLU A 89 -14.75 -9.07 -0.95
N SER A 90 -13.51 -8.71 -0.61
CA SER A 90 -12.66 -9.50 0.30
C SER A 90 -11.44 -8.70 0.76
N ASP A 91 -11.24 -8.64 2.09
CA ASP A 91 -10.17 -7.87 2.75
C ASP A 91 -9.09 -8.75 3.40
N GLN A 92 -8.89 -9.97 2.89
CA GLN A 92 -7.96 -10.95 3.49
C GLN A 92 -6.47 -10.60 3.29
N TYR A 93 -6.18 -9.67 2.39
CA TYR A 93 -4.82 -9.29 2.02
C TYR A 93 -4.62 -7.78 2.15
N LEU A 94 -3.38 -7.38 2.42
CA LEU A 94 -2.95 -5.99 2.42
C LEU A 94 -2.78 -5.48 0.98
N ALA A 95 -2.87 -4.16 0.83
CA ALA A 95 -2.67 -3.46 -0.43
C ALA A 95 -1.27 -3.67 -1.03
N VAL A 96 -1.19 -3.63 -2.36
CA VAL A 96 0.10 -3.79 -3.07
C VAL A 96 0.77 -2.44 -3.24
N ARG A 97 2.07 -2.39 -2.96
CA ARG A 97 2.89 -1.19 -3.22
C ARG A 97 3.39 -1.25 -4.67
N PHE A 98 3.00 -0.28 -5.49
CA PHE A 98 3.32 -0.26 -6.91
C PHE A 98 4.26 0.91 -7.25
N ASN A 99 5.45 0.58 -7.76
CA ASN A 99 6.42 1.55 -8.24
C ASN A 99 6.21 1.82 -9.74
N HIS A 100 5.32 2.76 -10.06
CA HIS A 100 5.02 3.12 -11.44
C HIS A 100 6.23 3.63 -12.23
N GLY A 101 7.15 4.37 -11.59
CA GLY A 101 8.33 4.90 -12.27
C GLY A 101 9.24 3.79 -12.79
N GLN A 102 9.49 2.76 -11.97
CA GLN A 102 10.30 1.60 -12.37
C GLN A 102 9.61 0.77 -13.46
N HIS A 103 8.30 0.58 -13.37
CA HIS A 103 7.55 -0.14 -14.40
C HIS A 103 7.53 0.62 -15.72
N ALA A 104 7.33 1.94 -15.70
CA ALA A 104 7.38 2.77 -16.89
C ALA A 104 8.77 2.70 -17.56
N ALA A 105 9.84 2.86 -16.77
CA ALA A 105 11.21 2.79 -17.27
C ALA A 105 11.57 1.42 -17.87
N ARG A 106 11.11 0.32 -17.24
CA ARG A 106 11.38 -1.05 -17.72
C ARG A 106 10.52 -1.43 -18.92
N SER A 107 9.25 -1.02 -18.93
CA SER A 107 8.31 -1.32 -20.01
C SER A 107 8.67 -0.56 -21.29
N GLY A 108 9.00 0.73 -21.16
CA GLY A 108 9.20 1.63 -22.31
C GLY A 108 7.96 1.85 -23.18
N ASP A 109 6.84 1.21 -22.82
CA ASP A 109 5.59 1.19 -23.57
C ASP A 109 4.43 1.36 -22.59
N CYS A 110 3.81 2.54 -22.62
CA CYS A 110 2.68 2.90 -21.77
C CYS A 110 1.42 2.10 -22.12
N SER A 111 1.30 1.61 -23.36
CA SER A 111 0.10 0.89 -23.84
C SER A 111 -0.04 -0.50 -23.24
N ARG A 112 1.05 -1.08 -22.71
CA ARG A 112 1.00 -2.38 -22.02
C ARG A 112 0.07 -2.38 -20.81
N CYS A 113 0.03 -1.26 -20.08
CA CYS A 113 -0.85 -1.09 -18.92
C CYS A 113 -2.04 -0.17 -19.25
N HIS A 114 -1.81 0.96 -19.92
CA HIS A 114 -2.85 1.88 -20.38
C HIS A 114 -3.41 1.45 -21.74
N HIS A 115 -3.84 0.19 -21.80
CA HIS A 115 -4.28 -0.52 -23.00
C HIS A 115 -5.52 0.07 -23.67
N ARG A 116 -6.33 0.85 -22.94
CA ARG A 116 -7.53 1.52 -23.43
C ARG A 116 -7.65 2.92 -22.83
N ARG A 117 -8.49 3.76 -23.44
CA ARG A 117 -8.86 5.09 -22.93
C ARG A 117 -10.39 5.25 -22.90
N PRO A 118 -10.94 6.09 -22.03
CA PRO A 118 -12.31 6.56 -22.15
C PRO A 118 -12.57 7.17 -23.53
N GLU A 119 -13.81 7.09 -24.02
CA GLU A 119 -14.19 7.71 -25.28
C GLU A 119 -14.09 9.25 -25.20
N ALA A 120 -14.67 9.83 -24.16
CA ALA A 120 -14.60 11.25 -23.83
C ALA A 120 -13.57 11.56 -22.75
N ASP A 121 -13.16 12.82 -22.64
CA ASP A 121 -12.24 13.26 -21.59
C ASP A 121 -12.94 13.29 -20.22
N MET A 122 -12.21 12.91 -19.16
CA MET A 122 -12.79 12.73 -17.83
C MET A 122 -12.38 13.87 -16.87
N PRO A 123 -13.29 14.43 -16.07
CA PRO A 123 -12.98 15.57 -15.19
C PRO A 123 -11.94 15.25 -14.10
N TYR A 124 -11.87 14.01 -13.66
CA TYR A 124 -11.00 13.56 -12.56
C TYR A 124 -9.65 12.98 -13.04
N SER A 125 -9.40 12.94 -14.35
CA SER A 125 -8.14 12.45 -14.91
C SER A 125 -7.43 13.56 -15.66
N PRO A 126 -6.20 13.95 -15.26
CA PRO A 126 -5.46 15.00 -15.95
C PRO A 126 -5.01 14.59 -17.36
N ASN A 127 -5.08 13.29 -17.68
CA ASN A 127 -4.83 12.77 -19.01
C ASN A 127 -5.82 11.64 -19.31
N PRO A 128 -6.68 11.77 -20.34
CA PRO A 128 -7.60 10.71 -20.75
C PRO A 128 -6.87 9.51 -21.35
N GLU A 129 -5.63 9.67 -21.83
CA GLU A 129 -4.82 8.59 -22.37
C GLU A 129 -4.30 7.63 -21.31
N THR A 130 -4.19 8.05 -20.05
CA THR A 130 -3.55 7.26 -18.98
C THR A 130 -4.37 7.27 -17.70
N VAL A 131 -5.61 6.76 -17.81
CA VAL A 131 -6.51 6.62 -16.66
C VAL A 131 -6.12 5.46 -15.75
N ARG A 132 -6.58 5.51 -14.50
CA ARG A 132 -6.43 4.43 -13.52
C ARG A 132 -7.28 3.21 -13.92
N CYS A 133 -6.82 2.00 -13.62
CA CYS A 133 -7.54 0.76 -13.91
C CYS A 133 -8.98 0.78 -13.34
N SER A 134 -9.14 1.31 -12.13
CA SER A 134 -10.42 1.42 -11.43
C SER A 134 -11.44 2.36 -12.06
N ALA A 135 -11.05 3.14 -13.08
CA ALA A 135 -12.00 3.93 -13.86
C ALA A 135 -12.93 3.02 -14.68
N CYS A 136 -12.42 1.93 -15.25
CA CYS A 136 -13.22 1.00 -16.07
C CYS A 136 -13.42 -0.36 -15.39
N HIS A 137 -12.42 -0.85 -14.65
CA HIS A 137 -12.45 -2.12 -13.95
C HIS A 137 -12.85 -1.89 -12.50
N GLN A 138 -14.12 -2.10 -12.17
CA GLN A 138 -14.66 -1.87 -10.83
C GLN A 138 -15.00 -3.19 -10.13
N ALA A 139 -16.20 -3.31 -9.57
CA ALA A 139 -16.69 -4.53 -8.95
C ALA A 139 -16.62 -5.72 -9.93
N SER A 140 -16.34 -6.89 -9.37
CA SER A 140 -16.33 -8.15 -10.09
C SER A 140 -17.75 -8.51 -10.56
N PHE A 141 -17.85 -9.15 -11.73
CA PHE A 141 -19.12 -9.62 -12.30
C PHE A 141 -20.20 -8.53 -12.47
N ASN A 142 -19.80 -7.34 -12.92
CA ASN A 142 -20.75 -6.27 -13.24
C ASN A 142 -21.70 -6.73 -14.36
N PRO A 143 -23.03 -6.78 -14.13
CA PRO A 143 -24.00 -7.27 -15.12
C PRO A 143 -24.13 -6.36 -16.34
N ASP A 144 -23.83 -5.07 -16.22
CA ASP A 144 -23.90 -4.11 -17.33
C ASP A 144 -22.71 -4.26 -18.29
N PHE A 145 -21.62 -4.85 -17.81
CA PHE A 145 -20.37 -5.04 -18.56
C PHE A 145 -19.75 -6.42 -18.29
N PRO A 146 -20.45 -7.51 -18.65
CA PRO A 146 -20.03 -8.88 -18.29
C PRO A 146 -18.69 -9.28 -18.92
N GLU A 147 -18.29 -8.64 -20.02
CA GLU A 147 -17.00 -8.84 -20.68
C GLU A 147 -15.83 -8.13 -19.99
N ARG A 148 -16.10 -7.29 -18.99
CA ARG A 148 -15.07 -6.54 -18.26
C ARG A 148 -14.69 -7.28 -16.98
N PRO A 149 -13.43 -7.68 -16.81
CA PRO A 149 -12.99 -8.22 -15.53
C PRO A 149 -13.08 -7.14 -14.45
N GLY A 150 -13.42 -7.55 -13.23
CA GLY A 150 -13.32 -6.70 -12.05
C GLY A 150 -11.87 -6.26 -11.79
N LEU A 151 -11.70 -5.27 -10.93
CA LEU A 151 -10.41 -4.61 -10.67
C LEU A 151 -9.30 -5.60 -10.27
N ARG A 152 -9.64 -6.56 -9.39
CA ARG A 152 -8.71 -7.61 -8.94
C ARG A 152 -8.22 -8.45 -10.12
N GLY A 153 -9.14 -8.89 -10.98
CA GLY A 153 -8.81 -9.68 -12.17
C GLY A 153 -7.98 -8.91 -13.18
N ALA A 154 -8.31 -7.63 -13.40
CA ALA A 154 -7.57 -6.75 -14.31
C ALA A 154 -6.11 -6.58 -13.88
N TYR A 155 -5.84 -6.38 -12.58
CA TYR A 155 -4.47 -6.32 -12.07
C TYR A 155 -3.71 -7.62 -12.26
N HIS A 156 -4.32 -8.77 -11.93
CA HIS A 156 -3.67 -10.07 -12.10
C HIS A 156 -3.30 -10.34 -13.56
N GLN A 157 -4.19 -10.04 -14.50
CA GLN A 157 -3.95 -10.21 -15.93
C GLN A 157 -2.87 -9.25 -16.47
N ALA A 158 -2.78 -8.03 -15.94
CA ALA A 158 -1.80 -7.05 -16.38
C ALA A 158 -0.39 -7.28 -15.79
N CYS A 159 -0.31 -7.69 -14.52
CA CYS A 159 0.96 -7.75 -13.79
C CYS A 159 1.63 -9.13 -13.89
N ILE A 160 0.89 -10.21 -13.59
CA ILE A 160 1.48 -11.55 -13.38
C ILE A 160 2.23 -12.08 -14.62
N PRO A 161 1.68 -12.00 -15.85
CA PRO A 161 2.36 -12.58 -17.01
C PRO A 161 3.75 -11.96 -17.27
N CYS A 162 3.86 -10.63 -17.13
CA CYS A 162 5.13 -9.94 -17.31
C CYS A 162 6.15 -10.35 -16.24
N HIS A 163 5.72 -10.38 -14.96
CA HIS A 163 6.59 -10.80 -13.86
C HIS A 163 7.10 -12.24 -14.05
N GLN A 164 6.24 -13.16 -14.49
CA GLN A 164 6.60 -14.56 -14.75
C GLN A 164 7.52 -14.71 -15.96
N GLN A 165 7.22 -14.02 -17.06
CA GLN A 165 7.99 -14.08 -18.29
C GLN A 165 9.41 -13.53 -18.10
N GLU A 166 9.52 -12.36 -17.47
CA GLU A 166 10.80 -11.70 -17.22
C GLU A 166 11.54 -12.31 -16.02
N ARG A 167 10.86 -13.07 -15.16
CA ARG A 167 11.36 -13.59 -13.88
C ARG A 167 11.95 -12.50 -12.98
N LEU A 168 11.32 -11.33 -13.01
CA LEU A 168 11.70 -10.15 -12.22
C LEU A 168 10.52 -9.69 -11.40
N GLY A 169 10.77 -9.17 -10.19
CA GLY A 169 9.71 -8.75 -9.26
C GLY A 169 8.94 -9.92 -8.62
N PRO A 170 7.79 -9.66 -8.00
CA PRO A 170 6.97 -10.67 -7.31
C PRO A 170 6.59 -11.86 -8.20
N GLN A 171 6.79 -13.09 -7.71
CA GLN A 171 6.50 -14.32 -8.48
C GLN A 171 5.39 -15.17 -7.86
N THR A 172 5.12 -14.98 -6.56
CA THR A 172 4.09 -15.69 -5.82
C THR A 172 3.01 -14.74 -5.31
N CYS A 173 1.85 -15.28 -4.92
CA CYS A 173 0.73 -14.48 -4.40
C CYS A 173 1.15 -13.59 -3.22
N ASN A 174 1.97 -14.13 -2.32
CA ASN A 174 2.38 -13.45 -1.09
C ASN A 174 3.54 -12.47 -1.26
N ASP A 175 4.18 -12.45 -2.45
CA ASP A 175 5.20 -11.47 -2.79
C ASP A 175 4.56 -10.11 -3.12
N CYS A 176 3.37 -10.12 -3.72
CA CYS A 176 2.55 -8.92 -3.97
C CYS A 176 1.74 -8.54 -2.73
N HIS A 177 0.98 -9.49 -2.21
CA HIS A 177 -0.02 -9.28 -1.17
C HIS A 177 0.41 -9.95 0.12
N ARG A 178 0.71 -9.16 1.14
CA ARG A 178 0.89 -9.72 2.49
C ARG A 178 -0.47 -10.09 3.07
N PRO A 179 -0.64 -11.26 3.70
CA PRO A 179 -1.86 -11.58 4.42
C PRO A 179 -2.21 -10.47 5.41
N ARG A 180 -3.48 -10.09 5.48
CA ARG A 180 -3.96 -9.14 6.47
C ARG A 180 -4.04 -9.85 7.81
N VAL A 181 -3.04 -9.59 8.65
CA VAL A 181 -3.03 -10.05 10.04
C VAL A 181 -3.87 -9.07 10.86
N PRO A 182 -4.89 -9.53 11.61
CA PRO A 182 -5.66 -8.68 12.52
C PRO A 182 -4.75 -7.97 13.52
N ASP A 183 -5.16 -6.79 13.96
CA ASP A 183 -4.49 -6.15 15.09
C ASP A 183 -4.72 -7.02 16.34
N HIS A 184 -3.62 -7.52 16.88
CA HIS A 184 -3.66 -8.42 18.03
C HIS A 184 -4.02 -7.67 19.31
N LYS A 185 -3.93 -6.34 19.37
CA LYS A 185 -4.21 -5.53 20.57
C LYS A 185 -5.58 -5.83 21.18
N GLU A 186 -6.59 -6.10 20.36
CA GLU A 186 -7.95 -6.43 20.79
C GLU A 186 -8.15 -7.92 21.08
N LEU A 187 -7.21 -8.76 20.63
CA LEU A 187 -7.29 -10.22 20.72
C LEU A 187 -6.46 -10.79 21.88
N VAL A 188 -5.36 -10.11 22.24
CA VAL A 188 -4.47 -10.50 23.34
C VAL A 188 -4.97 -9.99 24.67
N ARG A 189 -4.81 -10.81 25.70
CA ARG A 189 -5.20 -10.53 27.09
C ARG A 189 -3.95 -10.46 27.94
N LEU A 190 -3.29 -9.30 27.91
CA LEU A 190 -2.06 -9.03 28.67
C LEU A 190 -2.30 -7.93 29.71
N PRO A 191 -1.64 -7.99 30.88
CA PRO A 191 -1.59 -6.87 31.82
C PRO A 191 -0.80 -5.69 31.23
N ASP A 192 -0.88 -4.50 31.83
CA ASP A 192 -0.25 -3.26 31.31
C ASP A 192 1.28 -3.36 31.12
N LYS A 193 1.94 -4.17 31.95
CA LYS A 193 3.39 -4.42 31.90
C LYS A 193 3.63 -5.93 31.94
N PRO A 194 3.35 -6.64 30.84
CA PRO A 194 3.52 -8.08 30.82
C PRO A 194 5.00 -8.43 30.77
N ASP A 195 5.40 -9.48 31.47
CA ASP A 195 6.73 -10.06 31.29
C ASP A 195 6.80 -10.89 29.99
N ALA A 196 8.02 -11.25 29.57
CA ALA A 196 8.23 -11.98 28.32
C ALA A 196 7.57 -13.39 28.31
N LEU A 197 7.41 -14.03 29.47
CA LEU A 197 6.76 -15.33 29.58
C LEU A 197 5.25 -15.21 29.45
N GLN A 198 4.65 -14.17 30.04
CA GLN A 198 3.23 -13.85 29.90
C GLN A 198 2.87 -13.56 28.44
N VAL A 199 3.67 -12.77 27.73
CA VAL A 199 3.48 -12.52 26.28
C VAL A 199 3.53 -13.82 25.51
N THR A 200 4.54 -14.67 25.77
CA THR A 200 4.69 -15.96 25.09
C THR A 200 3.50 -16.89 25.34
N ALA A 201 3.02 -16.97 26.59
CA ALA A 201 1.87 -17.78 26.95
C ALA A 201 0.59 -17.30 26.25
N GLU A 202 0.38 -15.99 26.15
CA GLU A 202 -0.79 -15.42 25.50
C GLU A 202 -0.79 -15.66 23.98
N CYS A 203 0.35 -15.50 23.31
CA CYS A 203 0.47 -15.84 21.89
C CYS A 203 0.17 -17.34 21.64
N ARG A 204 0.65 -18.22 22.54
CA ARG A 204 0.43 -19.66 22.48
C ARG A 204 -1.04 -20.07 22.62
N ARG A 205 -1.86 -19.26 23.31
CA ARG A 205 -3.28 -19.55 23.52
C ARG A 205 -4.05 -19.72 22.21
N CYS A 206 -3.66 -19.02 21.14
CA CYS A 206 -4.28 -19.13 19.81
C CYS A 206 -3.33 -19.72 18.74
N HIS A 207 -2.01 -19.55 18.89
CA HIS A 207 -1.01 -20.00 17.91
C HIS A 207 -0.13 -21.15 18.45
N GLU A 208 -0.75 -22.13 19.10
CA GLU A 208 -0.02 -23.23 19.74
C GLU A 208 0.87 -24.00 18.75
N ALA A 209 0.34 -24.35 17.56
CA ALA A 209 1.10 -25.07 16.54
C ALA A 209 2.31 -24.27 16.03
N GLN A 210 2.15 -22.96 15.81
CA GLN A 210 3.25 -22.10 15.38
C GLN A 210 4.29 -21.94 16.49
N ALA A 211 3.86 -21.81 17.74
CA ALA A 211 4.77 -21.73 18.87
C ALA A 211 5.54 -23.04 19.08
N GLU A 212 4.91 -24.19 18.86
CA GLU A 212 5.57 -25.48 18.90
C GLU A 212 6.58 -25.63 17.75
N ALA A 213 6.23 -25.18 16.54
CA ALA A 213 7.17 -25.11 15.42
C ALA A 213 8.38 -24.23 15.73
N VAL A 214 8.19 -23.05 16.35
CA VAL A 214 9.30 -22.20 16.80
C VAL A 214 10.15 -22.92 17.84
N ARG A 215 9.55 -23.62 18.80
CA ARG A 215 10.29 -24.40 19.81
C ARG A 215 11.20 -25.48 19.23
N HIS A 216 10.82 -26.00 18.07
CA HIS A 216 11.60 -27.00 17.32
C HIS A 216 12.47 -26.39 16.22
N SER A 217 12.42 -25.08 16.02
CA SER A 217 13.29 -24.39 15.08
C SER A 217 14.74 -24.41 15.56
N VAL A 218 15.67 -24.35 14.62
CA VAL A 218 17.11 -24.26 14.90
C VAL A 218 17.42 -23.11 15.86
N HIS A 219 16.75 -21.96 15.72
CA HIS A 219 16.96 -20.79 16.58
C HIS A 219 16.55 -21.00 18.04
N TRP A 220 15.60 -21.91 18.32
CA TRP A 220 15.12 -22.18 19.69
C TRP A 220 15.72 -23.44 20.32
N ARG A 221 16.23 -24.35 19.48
CA ARG A 221 16.99 -25.54 19.88
C ARG A 221 18.47 -25.23 20.12
N TRP A 222 18.98 -24.09 19.65
CA TRP A 222 20.25 -23.53 20.10
C TRP A 222 20.14 -23.11 21.57
N ARG A 223 20.26 -24.08 22.49
CA ARG A 223 20.37 -23.83 23.93
C ARG A 223 21.72 -24.26 24.45
N GLY A 224 22.26 -23.43 25.32
CA GLY A 224 23.54 -23.63 26.01
C GLY A 224 24.61 -22.67 25.49
N PRO A 225 25.59 -22.28 26.32
CA PRO A 225 26.85 -21.80 25.77
C PRO A 225 27.32 -22.88 24.79
N SER A 226 27.59 -22.52 23.53
CA SER A 226 28.34 -23.45 22.70
C SER A 226 29.59 -23.81 23.50
N PRO A 227 29.93 -25.10 23.68
CA PRO A 227 31.16 -25.49 24.37
C PRO A 227 32.39 -24.75 23.79
N TYR A 228 32.27 -24.31 22.53
CA TYR A 228 33.28 -23.55 21.79
C TYR A 228 33.20 -22.03 21.94
N THR A 229 32.25 -21.48 22.71
CA THR A 229 32.10 -20.03 22.93
C THR A 229 32.17 -19.60 24.39
N ALA A 230 32.07 -20.53 25.35
CA ALA A 230 32.03 -20.23 26.79
C ALA A 230 33.25 -19.42 27.26
N ASP A 231 34.46 -19.79 26.81
CA ASP A 231 35.71 -19.13 27.22
C ASP A 231 36.18 -18.04 26.23
N HIS A 232 35.39 -17.79 25.18
CA HIS A 232 35.83 -17.00 24.02
C HIS A 232 34.95 -15.77 23.78
N SER A 233 34.26 -15.28 24.82
CA SER A 233 33.32 -14.15 24.75
C SER A 233 33.96 -12.84 24.22
N ASN A 234 35.28 -12.70 24.32
CA ASN A 234 36.04 -11.53 23.86
C ASN A 234 36.83 -11.81 22.57
N ALA A 235 36.75 -13.01 21.98
CA ALA A 235 37.49 -13.32 20.79
C ALA A 235 36.73 -12.80 19.55
N VAL A 236 37.33 -11.79 18.90
CA VAL A 236 36.81 -11.14 17.67
C VAL A 236 36.73 -12.09 16.46
N ALA A 237 37.32 -13.28 16.58
CA ALA A 237 37.24 -14.33 15.58
C ALA A 237 35.97 -15.19 15.67
N HIS A 238 35.06 -14.99 16.64
CA HIS A 238 33.79 -15.72 16.74
C HIS A 238 32.61 -14.91 16.18
N GLY A 239 32.56 -14.80 14.85
CA GLY A 239 31.48 -14.16 14.13
C GLY A 239 30.64 -15.15 13.33
N LYS A 240 29.59 -14.62 12.68
CA LYS A 240 28.67 -15.38 11.82
C LYS A 240 29.35 -16.12 10.64
N GLY A 241 30.61 -15.82 10.34
CA GLY A 241 31.35 -16.40 9.22
C GLY A 241 32.60 -17.19 9.60
N SER A 242 32.90 -17.40 10.88
CA SER A 242 34.22 -17.91 11.29
C SER A 242 34.21 -19.06 12.31
N THR A 243 33.24 -19.16 13.22
CA THR A 243 33.24 -20.27 14.22
C THR A 243 31.90 -20.57 14.88
N ALA A 244 30.98 -19.60 14.98
CA ALA A 244 29.74 -19.77 15.77
C ALA A 244 28.50 -20.12 14.94
N LEU A 245 28.55 -19.91 13.63
CA LEU A 245 27.48 -20.28 12.71
C LEU A 245 28.03 -21.32 11.75
N ASN A 246 27.42 -22.48 11.78
CA ASN A 246 27.70 -23.63 10.92
C ASN A 246 28.88 -24.51 11.36
N ASN A 247 28.70 -25.22 12.47
CA ASN A 247 29.42 -26.49 12.64
C ASN A 247 28.51 -27.54 13.27
N TYR A 248 27.47 -27.92 12.52
CA TYR A 248 27.00 -29.30 12.26
C TYR A 248 26.10 -29.26 11.03
#